data_AF-A0A2A4I0W8-F1
#
_entry.id   AF-A0A2A4I0W8-F1
#
_cell.length_a   1.000
_cell.length_b   1.000
_cell.length_c   1.000
_cell.angle_alpha   90.00
_cell.angle_beta   90.00
_cell.angle_gamma   90.00
#
_symmetry.space_group_name_H-M   'P 1'
#
loop_
_entity.id
_entity.type
_entity.pdbx_description
1 polymer ?
#
loop_
_entity_poly.entity_id
_entity_poly.type
_entity_poly.pdbx_seq_one_letter_code
_entity_poly.pdbx_strand_id
1 'polypeptide(L)'
;MMRTIDEALDAALDALPGTQAVDAVISADGRAALVLLSDARIALVRTRGRRVSGREVAWPMLRQTYDGIVVETGDRRFGDVALVGVTALDIRRLGQAPMAPAIAEMVAMDELADA
;
A
#
# COMPACT_ATOMS: atom_id res chain seq x y z
N MET A 1 4.69 -9.78 -12.09
CA MET A 1 3.84 -8.59 -12.34
C MET A 1 2.66 -8.77 -11.43
N MET A 2 2.39 -7.79 -10.57
CA MET A 2 1.28 -7.82 -9.64
C MET A 2 -0.02 -7.53 -10.39
N ARG A 3 -1.02 -8.37 -10.16
CA ARG A 3 -2.33 -8.34 -10.82
C ARG A 3 -3.48 -8.25 -9.82
N THR A 4 -3.26 -8.70 -8.60
CA THR A 4 -4.27 -8.70 -7.53
C THR A 4 -3.76 -7.96 -6.30
N ILE A 5 -4.70 -7.48 -5.49
CA ILE A 5 -4.38 -6.83 -4.21
C ILE A 5 -3.60 -7.81 -3.33
N ASP A 6 -4.06 -9.06 -3.22
CA ASP A 6 -3.38 -10.11 -2.43
C ASP A 6 -1.91 -10.29 -2.82
N GLU A 7 -1.58 -10.32 -4.12
CA GLU A 7 -0.18 -10.40 -4.57
C GLU A 7 0.67 -9.20 -4.12
N ALA A 8 0.07 -8.01 -4.03
CA ALA A 8 0.73 -6.82 -3.53
C ALA A 8 0.88 -6.83 -2.00
N LEU A 9 -0.13 -7.32 -1.27
CA LEU A 9 -0.07 -7.49 0.18
C LEU A 9 1.02 -8.50 0.55
N ASP A 10 1.02 -9.68 -0.08
CA ASP A 10 2.04 -10.73 0.14
C ASP A 10 3.44 -10.20 -0.15
N ALA A 11 3.61 -9.48 -1.27
CA ALA A 11 4.87 -8.83 -1.63
C ALA A 11 5.36 -7.83 -0.57
N ALA A 12 4.46 -7.11 0.10
CA ALA A 12 4.81 -6.17 1.15
C ALA A 12 5.19 -6.89 2.44
N LEU A 13 4.45 -7.93 2.81
CA LEU A 13 4.73 -8.75 4.01
C LEU A 13 6.06 -9.50 3.89
N ASP A 14 6.38 -10.03 2.71
CA ASP A 14 7.67 -10.66 2.42
C ASP A 14 8.83 -9.67 2.53
N ALA A 15 8.62 -8.43 2.08
CA ALA A 15 9.65 -7.39 2.08
C ALA A 15 9.83 -6.71 3.45
N LEU A 16 8.77 -6.65 4.26
CA LEU A 16 8.71 -5.96 5.55
C LEU A 16 8.13 -6.93 6.61
N PRO A 17 8.89 -7.94 7.04
CA PRO A 17 8.40 -8.92 8.00
C PRO A 17 8.04 -8.24 9.34
N GLY A 18 6.96 -8.72 9.96
CA GLY A 18 6.44 -8.18 11.22
C GLY A 18 5.46 -7.02 11.07
N THR A 19 5.06 -6.67 9.84
CA THR A 19 3.95 -5.76 9.57
C THR A 19 2.64 -6.51 9.28
N GLN A 20 1.53 -5.76 9.19
CA GLN A 20 0.28 -6.24 8.63
C GLN A 20 -0.15 -5.29 7.52
N ALA A 21 -0.65 -5.84 6.42
CA ALA A 21 -1.11 -5.10 5.26
C ALA A 21 -2.64 -5.14 5.19
N VAL A 22 -3.25 -4.00 4.81
CA VAL A 22 -4.70 -3.80 4.86
C VAL A 22 -5.30 -3.71 3.46
N ASP A 23 -4.70 -2.89 2.60
CA ASP A 23 -5.21 -2.62 1.26
C ASP A 23 -4.05 -2.18 0.35
N ALA A 24 -4.25 -2.19 -0.96
CA ALA A 24 -3.24 -1.80 -1.92
C ALA A 24 -3.82 -1.10 -3.15
N VAL A 25 -3.01 -0.21 -3.74
CA VAL A 25 -3.20 0.27 -5.10
C VAL A 25 -2.05 -0.19 -5.98
N ILE A 26 -2.38 -0.85 -7.08
CA ILE A 26 -1.43 -1.43 -8.02
C ILE A 26 -1.34 -0.50 -9.22
N SER A 27 -0.11 -0.25 -9.69
CA SER A 27 0.10 0.44 -10.95
C SER A 27 -0.57 -0.30 -12.10
N ALA A 28 -1.10 0.43 -13.07
CA ALA A 28 -1.71 -0.13 -14.27
C ALA A 28 -0.78 -1.08 -15.05
N ASP A 29 0.55 -0.87 -14.96
CA ASP A 29 1.54 -1.75 -15.59
C ASP A 29 1.90 -2.98 -14.73
N GLY A 30 1.35 -3.09 -13.51
CA GLY A 30 1.57 -4.17 -12.55
C GLY A 30 3.01 -4.29 -12.05
N ARG A 31 3.87 -3.30 -12.27
CA ARG A 31 5.28 -3.34 -11.87
C ARG A 31 5.52 -2.76 -10.49
N ALA A 32 4.57 -2.01 -9.93
CA ALA A 32 4.66 -1.44 -8.60
C ALA A 32 3.29 -1.37 -7.93
N ALA A 33 3.29 -1.31 -6.60
CA ALA A 33 2.09 -1.07 -5.80
C ALA A 33 2.45 -0.26 -4.54
N LEU A 34 1.49 0.53 -4.06
CA LEU A 34 1.50 1.08 -2.71
C LEU A 34 0.55 0.27 -1.85
N VAL A 35 0.99 -0.08 -0.66
CA VAL A 35 0.27 -0.94 0.28
C VAL A 35 0.08 -0.17 1.58
N LEU A 36 -1.16 -0.08 2.05
CA LEU A 36 -1.49 0.44 3.37
C LEU A 36 -1.15 -0.62 4.42
N LEU A 37 -0.42 -0.22 5.45
CA LEU A 37 -0.13 -1.03 6.62
C LEU A 37 -1.13 -0.72 7.74
N SER A 38 -1.31 -1.64 8.68
CA SER A 38 -2.32 -1.53 9.76
C SER A 38 -2.12 -0.34 10.71
N ASP A 39 -0.93 0.25 10.72
CA ASP A 39 -0.57 1.43 11.53
C ASP A 39 -0.57 2.75 10.73
N ALA A 40 -1.31 2.78 9.61
CA ALA A 40 -1.46 3.92 8.70
C ALA A 40 -0.16 4.36 7.98
N ARG A 41 0.90 3.54 8.07
CA ARG A 41 2.10 3.68 7.23
C ARG A 41 1.86 3.04 5.87
N ILE A 42 2.74 3.33 4.91
CA ILE A 42 2.67 2.75 3.57
C ILE A 42 3.97 2.08 3.17
N ALA A 43 3.82 0.93 2.52
CA ALA A 43 4.90 0.23 1.85
C ALA A 43 4.81 0.45 0.35
N LEU A 44 5.95 0.68 -0.29
CA LEU A 44 6.13 0.66 -1.73
C LEU A 44 6.76 -0.66 -2.12
N VAL A 45 6.09 -1.44 -2.96
CA VAL A 45 6.62 -2.67 -3.55
C VAL A 45 6.80 -2.50 -5.05
N ARG A 46 7.85 -3.11 -5.60
CA ARG A 46 8.07 -3.14 -7.05
C ARG A 46 8.66 -4.46 -7.52
N THR A 47 8.34 -4.80 -8.75
CA THR A 47 8.92 -5.92 -9.50
C THR A 47 10.04 -5.40 -10.40
N ARG A 48 11.23 -6.02 -10.30
CA ARG A 48 12.34 -5.84 -11.25
C ARG A 48 12.75 -7.22 -11.80
N GLY A 49 12.26 -7.53 -13.00
CA GLY A 49 12.40 -8.87 -13.58
C GLY A 49 11.64 -9.91 -12.76
N ARG A 50 12.35 -10.89 -12.18
CA ARG A 50 11.76 -11.94 -11.32
C ARG A 50 11.78 -11.59 -9.82
N ARG A 51 12.41 -10.47 -9.44
CA ARG A 51 12.56 -10.08 -8.04
C ARG A 51 11.52 -9.05 -7.66
N VAL A 52 10.95 -9.22 -6.48
CA VAL A 52 10.15 -8.20 -5.82
C VAL A 52 11.00 -7.56 -4.73
N SER A 53 10.85 -6.26 -4.54
CA SER A 53 11.50 -5.52 -3.46
C SER A 53 10.51 -4.53 -2.90
N GLY A 54 10.46 -4.43 -1.58
CA GLY A 54 9.60 -3.49 -0.88
C GLY A 54 10.39 -2.64 0.10
N ARG A 55 9.83 -1.48 0.43
CA ARG A 55 10.28 -0.67 1.55
C ARG A 55 9.16 0.23 2.06
N GLU A 56 9.27 0.63 3.31
CA GLU A 56 8.43 1.69 3.85
C GLU A 56 8.76 3.03 3.18
N VAL A 57 7.73 3.82 2.89
CA VAL A 57 7.83 5.19 2.37
C VAL A 57 6.88 6.10 3.13
N ALA A 58 7.14 7.40 3.09
CA ALA A 58 6.27 8.38 3.74
C ALA A 58 5.31 9.00 2.71
N TRP A 59 4.09 9.33 3.13
CA TRP A 59 3.10 10.01 2.29
C TRP A 59 3.63 11.26 1.55
N PRO A 60 4.48 12.13 2.15
CA PRO A 60 5.04 13.29 1.44
C PRO A 60 6.00 12.95 0.30
N MET A 61 6.44 11.70 0.17
CA MET A 61 7.27 11.21 -0.94
C MET A 61 6.46 10.98 -2.22
N LEU A 62 5.12 11.01 -2.16
CA LEU A 62 4.27 10.83 -3.32
C LEU A 62 4.14 12.16 -4.08
N ARG A 63 4.46 12.12 -5.37
CA ARG A 63 4.28 13.23 -6.31
C ARG A 63 3.28 12.85 -7.38
N GLN A 64 2.27 13.68 -7.56
CA GLN A 64 1.40 13.54 -8.72
C GLN A 64 2.13 14.02 -9.98
N THR A 65 1.97 13.23 -11.04
CA THR A 65 2.46 13.52 -12.38
C THR A 65 1.31 13.37 -13.37
N TYR A 66 1.56 13.71 -14.63
CA TYR A 66 0.55 13.51 -15.69
C TYR A 66 0.19 12.02 -15.87
N ASP A 67 1.18 11.13 -15.79
CA ASP A 67 1.01 9.70 -16.07
C ASP A 67 0.62 8.85 -14.84
N GLY A 68 0.54 9.45 -13.66
CA GLY A 68 0.19 8.78 -12.42
C GLY A 68 0.90 9.36 -11.19
N ILE A 69 1.30 8.51 -10.25
CA ILE A 69 2.06 8.91 -9.05
C ILE A 69 3.51 8.47 -9.17
N VAL A 70 4.46 9.32 -8.80
CA VAL A 70 5.86 8.94 -8.60
C VAL A 70 6.15 8.97 -7.11
N VAL A 71 6.81 7.93 -6.60
CA VAL A 71 7.32 7.90 -5.22
C VAL A 71 8.80 8.23 -5.25
N GLU A 72 9.15 9.40 -4.70
CA GLU A 72 10.52 9.90 -4.59
C GLU A 72 11.18 9.28 -3.34
N THR A 73 11.85 8.15 -3.53
CA THR A 73 12.26 7.32 -2.38
C THR A 73 13.49 7.85 -1.66
N GLY A 74 14.29 8.67 -2.33
CA GLY A 74 15.58 9.18 -1.84
C GLY A 74 16.66 8.11 -1.66
N ASP A 75 16.35 6.84 -1.92
CA ASP A 75 17.27 5.72 -1.78
C ASP A 75 17.94 5.46 -3.15
N ARG A 76 19.27 5.51 -3.23
CA ARG A 76 19.97 5.32 -4.51
C ARG A 76 19.85 3.91 -5.09
N ARG A 77 19.65 2.89 -4.25
CA ARG A 77 19.52 1.48 -4.67
C ARG A 77 18.08 1.17 -5.06
N PHE A 78 17.12 1.72 -4.33
CA PHE A 78 15.71 1.58 -4.67
C PHE A 78 15.34 2.52 -5.83
N GLY A 79 15.70 3.79 -5.75
CA GLY A 79 15.38 4.80 -6.75
C GLY A 79 13.90 5.14 -6.76
N ASP A 80 13.53 6.08 -7.60
CA ASP A 80 12.14 6.52 -7.69
C ASP A 80 11.30 5.49 -8.44
N VAL A 81 10.02 5.40 -8.08
CA VAL A 81 9.10 4.41 -8.66
C VAL A 81 7.86 5.10 -9.18
N ALA A 82 7.57 4.89 -10.47
CA ALA A 82 6.33 5.31 -11.08
C ALA A 82 5.23 4.27 -10.83
N LEU A 83 4.07 4.77 -10.41
CA LEU A 83 2.80 4.08 -10.34
C LEU A 83 1.93 4.63 -11.48
N VAL A 84 2.19 4.10 -12.68
CA VAL A 84 1.46 4.44 -13.91
C VAL A 84 -0.04 4.23 -13.72
N GLY A 85 -0.85 5.20 -14.13
CA GLY A 85 -2.30 5.15 -14.09
C GLY A 85 -2.94 5.29 -12.71
N VAL A 86 -2.15 5.40 -11.65
CA VAL A 86 -2.67 5.63 -10.28
C VAL A 86 -3.00 7.12 -10.12
N THR A 87 -4.20 7.41 -9.64
CA THR A 87 -4.69 8.78 -9.48
C THR A 87 -4.62 9.25 -8.03
N ALA A 88 -4.70 10.57 -7.81
CA ALA A 88 -4.84 11.13 -6.47
C ALA A 88 -6.08 10.62 -5.72
N LEU A 89 -7.14 10.25 -6.43
CA LEU A 89 -8.35 9.67 -5.83
C LEU A 89 -8.09 8.26 -5.29
N ASP A 90 -7.30 7.45 -6.00
CA ASP A 90 -6.92 6.11 -5.55
C ASP A 90 -6.06 6.19 -4.29
N ILE A 91 -5.09 7.12 -4.26
CA ILE A 91 -4.27 7.40 -3.06
C ILE A 91 -5.15 7.84 -1.89
N ARG A 92 -6.13 8.72 -2.13
CA ARG A 92 -7.05 9.16 -1.08
C ARG A 92 -7.89 8.01 -0.54
N ARG A 93 -8.41 7.15 -1.42
CA ARG A 93 -9.17 5.95 -1.03
C ARG A 93 -8.32 4.98 -0.22
N LEU A 94 -7.08 4.76 -0.63
CA LEU A 94 -6.13 3.92 0.10
C LEU A 94 -5.97 4.41 1.54
N GLY A 95 -5.75 5.72 1.76
CA GLY A 95 -5.65 6.29 3.11
C GLY A 95 -6.96 6.33 3.91
N GLN A 96 -8.09 6.01 3.28
CA GLN A 96 -9.42 5.93 3.91
C GLN A 96 -9.91 4.48 4.07
N ALA A 97 -9.12 3.49 3.63
CA ALA A 97 -9.49 2.10 3.75
C ALA A 97 -9.77 1.77 5.23
N PRO A 98 -10.85 1.05 5.54
CA PRO A 98 -11.15 0.68 6.91
C PRO A 98 -10.00 -0.16 7.45
N MET A 99 -9.25 0.39 8.40
CA MET A 99 -8.27 -0.36 9.16
C MET A 99 -9.03 -1.47 9.89
N ALA A 100 -8.84 -2.73 9.50
CA ALA A 100 -9.49 -3.86 10.16
C ALA A 100 -9.12 -3.91 11.66
N PRO A 101 -10.05 -4.26 12.56
CA PRO A 101 -11.29 -3.54 12.76
C PRO A 101 -11.39 -3.09 14.23
N ALA A 102 -10.91 -1.89 14.56
CA ALA A 102 -11.30 -1.29 15.84
C ALA A 102 -12.82 -1.03 15.89
N ILE A 103 -13.49 -0.92 14.73
CA ILE A 103 -14.92 -0.63 14.63
C ILE A 103 -15.77 -1.91 14.73
N ALA A 104 -15.35 -3.04 14.14
CA ALA A 104 -16.14 -4.29 14.24
C ALA A 104 -16.01 -4.93 15.64
N GLU A 105 -14.85 -4.84 16.29
CA GLU A 105 -14.72 -5.26 17.69
C GLU A 105 -15.52 -4.33 18.63
N MET A 106 -15.56 -3.02 18.38
CA MET A 106 -16.34 -2.09 19.19
C MET A 106 -17.85 -2.26 19.00
N VAL A 107 -18.33 -2.55 17.78
CA VAL A 107 -19.75 -2.88 17.53
C VAL A 107 -20.12 -4.24 18.14
N ALA A 108 -19.23 -5.23 18.06
CA ALA A 108 -19.45 -6.55 18.69
C ALA A 108 -19.43 -6.48 20.24
N MET A 109 -18.65 -5.58 20.84
CA MET A 109 -18.66 -5.32 22.29
C MET A 109 -19.92 -4.58 22.75
N ASP A 110 -20.47 -3.68 21.92
CA ASP A 110 -21.72 -2.97 22.22
C ASP A 110 -22.92 -3.93 22.22
N GLU A 111 -22.98 -4.88 21.26
CA GLU A 111 -24.04 -5.91 21.23
C GLU A 111 -23.97 -6.92 22.38
N LEU A 112 -22.78 -7.17 22.96
CA LEU A 112 -22.62 -8.04 24.14
C LEU A 112 -22.91 -7.31 25.46
N ALA A 113 -22.90 -5.98 25.48
CA ALA A 113 -23.24 -5.19 26.66
C ALA A 113 -24.76 -5.01 26.86
N ASP A 114 -25.55 -5.25 25.80
CA ASP A 114 -27.02 -5.17 25.78
C ASP A 114 -27.74 -6.53 25.87
N ALA A 115 -27.00 -7.63 26.09
CA ALA A 115 -27.52 -9.01 26.23
C ALA A 115 -27.48 -9.51 27.68
#